data_AF-A0A6M1NFS1-F1
#
_entry.id   AF-A0A6M1NFS1-F1
#
_cell.length_a   1.000
_cell.length_b   1.000
_cell.length_c   1.000
_cell.angle_alpha   90.00
_cell.angle_beta   90.00
_cell.angle_gamma   90.00
#
_symmetry.space_group_name_H-M   'P 1'
#
loop_
_entity.id
_entity.type
_entity.pdbx_description
1 polymer ?
#
loop_
_entity_poly.entity_id
_entity_poly.type
_entity_poly.pdbx_seq_one_letter_code
_entity_poly.pdbx_strand_id
1 'polypeptide(L)'
;MKKVFLPFLSVVALSFATVSCSDDDPITPDPTPEGEEIVKEGEISENETWTAENIYVLDGRVVVNEGVTLTIEAGTIIKAEDGQGANATALIVDQGGKIMAEGTAENPIIFTSVNDEIAAGETESSLEVGDAGQWGGVIILGKAPISVANADGIGVIEGIPANLPYGQYGGNDAADNSGSLKYVSIRFSGTVLSTNSEIQGLTLGGVGSGTTVENIEIFSNKDDGIEWFGGTVNAKNILIYGQEDDGLDIDQAYAGTVENALVIMTENSGSAFEIDGPEGDMKDAFTFKNITVDMGNFEGKLIADFREGALGTLENIFVHNVNESGSTVNLNDERSVLEFNDDNLTFASWEIVTPGNKTIADLFTSKGTTAPVANKFTENATAVEEGTVGADVSVFDWTFTKSKGVF
;
A
#
# COMPACT_ATOMS: atom_id res chain seq x y z
N MET A 1 -88.44 10.88 -10.75
CA MET A 1 -88.58 9.53 -10.14
C MET A 1 -87.30 8.74 -10.36
N LYS A 2 -87.02 7.80 -9.46
CA LYS A 2 -85.72 7.24 -9.03
C LYS A 2 -84.96 6.40 -10.09
N LYS A 3 -83.62 6.33 -9.93
CA LYS A 3 -82.67 5.36 -10.51
C LYS A 3 -82.82 3.96 -9.86
N VAL A 4 -82.62 2.86 -10.62
CA VAL A 4 -82.15 1.49 -10.23
C VAL A 4 -81.74 0.74 -11.54
N PHE A 5 -80.45 0.47 -11.85
CA PHE A 5 -79.54 -0.69 -11.54
C PHE A 5 -79.82 -2.04 -12.27
N LEU A 6 -78.88 -2.39 -13.19
CA LEU A 6 -78.20 -3.67 -13.62
C LEU A 6 -78.84 -5.08 -13.39
N PRO A 7 -78.37 -6.23 -13.99
CA PRO A 7 -77.02 -6.52 -14.55
C PRO A 7 -76.88 -7.41 -15.82
N PHE A 8 -75.62 -7.52 -16.23
CA PHE A 8 -74.94 -8.45 -17.13
C PHE A 8 -75.21 -9.96 -16.88
N LEU A 9 -75.25 -10.74 -17.97
CA LEU A 9 -74.81 -12.14 -17.99
C LEU A 9 -74.44 -12.53 -19.44
N SER A 10 -73.18 -12.88 -19.71
CA SER A 10 -72.79 -13.54 -20.95
C SER A 10 -71.66 -14.54 -20.70
N VAL A 11 -71.84 -15.71 -21.29
CA VAL A 11 -71.28 -17.02 -20.99
C VAL A 11 -69.85 -17.17 -21.50
N VAL A 12 -69.02 -17.85 -20.70
CA VAL A 12 -67.66 -18.30 -21.00
C VAL A 12 -67.70 -19.47 -21.99
N ALA A 13 -66.95 -19.38 -23.09
CA ALA A 13 -66.66 -20.50 -23.98
C ALA A 13 -65.17 -20.87 -23.84
N LEU A 14 -64.95 -22.13 -23.45
CA LEU A 14 -63.64 -22.77 -23.33
C LEU A 14 -63.11 -23.12 -24.72
N SER A 15 -61.92 -22.63 -25.07
CA SER A 15 -61.08 -23.20 -26.13
C SER A 15 -59.70 -23.49 -25.56
N PHE A 16 -59.38 -24.77 -25.43
CA PHE A 16 -58.05 -25.27 -25.07
C PHE A 16 -57.05 -24.88 -26.17
N ALA A 17 -56.13 -23.98 -25.84
CA ALA A 17 -54.85 -23.83 -26.53
C ALA A 17 -53.77 -24.17 -25.52
N THR A 18 -53.10 -25.30 -25.73
CA THR A 18 -51.90 -25.70 -24.98
C THR A 18 -50.77 -24.76 -25.37
N VAL A 19 -50.46 -23.79 -24.51
CA VAL A 19 -49.20 -23.04 -24.57
C VAL A 19 -48.14 -23.92 -23.93
N SER A 20 -47.22 -24.40 -24.76
CA SER A 20 -45.95 -24.95 -24.32
C SER A 20 -45.09 -23.76 -23.85
N CYS A 21 -44.98 -23.57 -22.54
CA CYS A 21 -43.93 -22.72 -21.98
C CYS A 21 -42.61 -23.50 -22.07
N SER A 22 -41.75 -23.11 -23.02
CA SER A 22 -40.31 -23.32 -22.90
C SER A 22 -39.74 -22.03 -22.33
N ASP A 23 -39.59 -21.97 -21.01
CA ASP A 23 -38.89 -20.88 -20.30
C ASP A 23 -37.38 -21.06 -20.46
N ASP A 24 -36.87 -20.97 -21.69
CA ASP A 24 -35.43 -21.06 -22.01
C ASP A 24 -35.05 -19.96 -23.02
N ASP A 25 -35.50 -18.71 -22.78
CA ASP A 25 -34.79 -17.58 -23.36
C ASP A 25 -33.53 -17.37 -22.51
N PRO A 26 -32.32 -17.57 -23.07
CA PRO A 26 -31.10 -17.23 -22.34
C PRO A 26 -31.17 -15.74 -22.02
N ILE A 27 -31.08 -15.41 -20.74
CA ILE A 27 -30.71 -14.05 -20.31
C ILE A 27 -29.33 -13.82 -20.91
N THR A 28 -29.26 -13.11 -22.03
CA THR A 28 -28.01 -12.55 -22.49
C THR A 28 -27.56 -11.59 -21.40
N PRO A 29 -26.35 -11.74 -20.82
CA PRO A 29 -25.83 -10.70 -19.93
C PRO A 29 -25.91 -9.38 -20.70
N ASP A 30 -26.31 -8.30 -20.01
CA ASP A 30 -26.14 -6.96 -20.56
C ASP A 30 -24.69 -6.85 -21.02
N PRO A 31 -24.41 -6.24 -22.19
CA PRO A 31 -23.04 -6.00 -22.59
C PRO A 31 -22.35 -5.27 -21.45
N THR A 32 -21.24 -5.83 -20.96
CA THR A 32 -20.29 -5.10 -20.13
C THR A 32 -20.11 -3.73 -20.79
N PRO A 33 -20.21 -2.60 -20.07
CA PRO A 33 -19.96 -1.30 -20.66
C PRO A 33 -18.60 -1.39 -21.37
N GLU A 34 -18.58 -1.20 -22.69
CA GLU A 34 -17.31 -1.03 -23.41
C GLU A 34 -16.82 0.36 -23.01
N GLY A 35 -16.17 0.43 -21.85
CA GLY A 35 -15.45 1.60 -21.40
C GLY A 35 -14.42 2.01 -22.43
N GLU A 36 -14.23 3.31 -22.62
CA GLU A 36 -13.16 3.80 -23.48
C GLU A 36 -11.82 3.70 -22.73
N GLU A 37 -10.75 3.35 -23.45
CA GLU A 37 -9.39 3.52 -22.96
C GLU A 37 -8.97 4.99 -23.16
N ILE A 38 -8.66 5.68 -22.07
CA ILE A 38 -8.28 7.10 -22.05
C ILE A 38 -6.82 7.22 -21.65
N VAL A 39 -5.97 7.61 -22.61
CA VAL A 39 -4.54 7.85 -22.35
C VAL A 39 -4.34 9.17 -21.60
N LYS A 40 -3.50 9.13 -20.56
CA LYS A 40 -3.07 10.26 -19.74
C LYS A 40 -1.55 10.37 -19.82
N GLU A 41 -1.06 11.55 -20.18
CA GLU A 41 0.37 11.83 -20.32
C GLU A 41 0.70 13.21 -19.73
N GLY A 42 1.91 13.38 -19.22
CA GLY A 42 2.43 14.67 -18.76
C GLY A 42 1.67 15.28 -17.57
N GLU A 43 1.54 16.61 -17.55
CA GLU A 43 0.96 17.35 -16.43
C GLU A 43 -0.57 17.51 -16.55
N ILE A 44 -1.28 17.13 -15.49
CA ILE A 44 -2.69 17.46 -15.26
C ILE A 44 -2.75 18.85 -14.64
N SER A 45 -3.17 19.84 -15.44
CA SER A 45 -3.15 21.26 -15.10
C SER A 45 -4.51 21.84 -14.70
N GLU A 46 -5.58 21.06 -14.81
CA GLU A 46 -6.93 21.42 -14.38
C GLU A 46 -7.57 20.25 -13.63
N ASN A 47 -8.54 20.54 -12.75
CA ASN A 47 -9.24 19.49 -12.02
C ASN A 47 -9.93 18.53 -12.98
N GLU A 48 -9.78 17.24 -12.73
CA GLU A 48 -10.33 16.19 -13.57
C GLU A 48 -10.93 15.08 -12.71
N THR A 49 -11.90 14.35 -13.29
CA THR A 49 -12.51 13.17 -12.68
C THR A 49 -12.31 11.98 -13.62
N TRP A 50 -11.76 10.90 -13.07
CA TRP A 50 -11.64 9.61 -13.71
C TRP A 50 -12.79 8.71 -13.26
N THR A 51 -13.58 8.24 -14.22
CA THR A 51 -14.85 7.53 -13.97
C THR A 51 -14.69 6.02 -14.12
N ALA A 52 -15.45 5.26 -13.34
CA ALA A 52 -15.32 3.79 -13.32
C ALA A 52 -15.83 3.10 -14.59
N GLU A 53 -16.53 3.83 -15.46
CA GLU A 53 -16.93 3.34 -16.78
C GLU A 53 -15.75 3.25 -17.76
N ASN A 54 -14.62 3.92 -17.50
CA ASN A 54 -13.46 3.97 -18.39
C ASN A 54 -12.25 3.26 -17.79
N ILE A 55 -11.30 2.89 -18.65
CA ILE A 55 -9.95 2.50 -18.24
C ILE A 55 -9.02 3.66 -18.56
N TYR A 56 -8.24 4.10 -17.59
CA TYR A 56 -7.24 5.16 -17.79
C TYR A 56 -5.87 4.53 -18.00
N VAL A 57 -5.14 4.97 -19.02
CA VAL A 57 -3.80 4.45 -19.33
C VAL A 57 -2.77 5.56 -19.13
N LEU A 58 -1.89 5.41 -18.14
CA LEU A 58 -0.77 6.32 -17.92
C LEU A 58 0.33 6.03 -18.94
N ASP A 59 0.73 7.03 -19.73
CA ASP A 59 1.87 6.96 -20.63
C ASP A 59 2.99 7.87 -20.09
N GLY A 60 4.01 7.24 -19.50
CA GLY A 60 5.08 7.92 -18.79
C GLY A 60 4.65 8.53 -17.46
N ARG A 61 5.30 9.63 -17.06
CA ARG A 61 4.99 10.32 -15.80
C ARG A 61 3.74 11.20 -15.97
N VAL A 62 2.69 10.88 -15.23
CA VAL A 62 1.46 11.68 -15.15
C VAL A 62 1.48 12.45 -13.84
N VAL A 63 1.47 13.78 -13.90
CA VAL A 63 1.73 14.65 -12.75
C VAL A 63 0.50 15.49 -12.41
N VAL A 64 -0.03 15.38 -11.20
CA VAL A 64 -1.08 16.26 -10.67
C VAL A 64 -0.41 17.50 -10.07
N ASN A 65 -0.57 18.64 -10.74
CA ASN A 65 0.12 19.87 -10.38
C ASN A 65 -0.42 20.55 -9.12
N GLU A 66 0.36 21.50 -8.57
CA GLU A 66 -0.08 22.35 -7.46
C GLU A 66 -1.43 23.02 -7.74
N GLY A 67 -2.35 22.93 -6.77
CA GLY A 67 -3.69 23.51 -6.85
C GLY A 67 -4.68 22.71 -7.68
N VAL A 68 -4.27 21.60 -8.28
CA VAL A 68 -5.12 20.67 -9.04
C VAL A 68 -5.58 19.52 -8.17
N THR A 69 -6.82 19.07 -8.37
CA THR A 69 -7.39 17.87 -7.75
C THR A 69 -7.75 16.87 -8.83
N LEU A 70 -7.13 15.69 -8.77
CA LEU A 70 -7.55 14.50 -9.50
C LEU A 70 -8.54 13.71 -8.64
N THR A 71 -9.75 13.51 -9.12
CA THR A 71 -10.76 12.66 -8.47
C THR A 71 -10.86 11.34 -9.22
N ILE A 72 -10.85 10.20 -8.53
CA ILE A 72 -10.96 8.87 -9.13
C ILE A 72 -12.16 8.17 -8.48
N GLU A 73 -13.14 7.79 -9.29
CA GLU A 73 -14.34 7.09 -8.82
C GLU A 73 -14.03 5.66 -8.38
N ALA A 74 -14.78 5.14 -7.41
CA ALA A 74 -14.69 3.75 -6.97
C ALA A 74 -14.89 2.77 -8.13
N GLY A 75 -14.04 1.74 -8.22
CA GLY A 75 -14.07 0.76 -9.32
C GLY A 75 -13.28 1.17 -10.56
N THR A 76 -12.68 2.36 -10.59
CA THR A 76 -11.84 2.77 -11.73
C THR A 76 -10.58 1.92 -11.82
N ILE A 77 -10.26 1.48 -13.05
CA ILE A 77 -9.02 0.80 -13.36
C ILE A 77 -8.09 1.78 -14.07
N ILE A 78 -6.86 1.86 -13.56
CA ILE A 78 -5.77 2.67 -14.09
C ILE A 78 -4.64 1.71 -14.47
N LYS A 79 -4.33 1.65 -15.76
CA LYS A 79 -3.20 0.90 -16.29
C LYS A 79 -2.02 1.84 -16.52
N ALA A 80 -0.82 1.32 -16.42
CA ALA A 80 0.41 2.05 -16.71
C ALA A 80 1.16 1.35 -17.84
N GLU A 81 1.56 2.12 -18.85
CA GLU A 81 2.47 1.67 -19.91
C GLU A 81 3.82 1.23 -19.32
N ASP A 82 4.49 0.32 -20.01
CA ASP A 82 5.81 -0.13 -19.62
C ASP A 82 6.79 1.05 -19.54
N GLY A 83 7.63 1.05 -18.51
CA GLY A 83 8.71 2.02 -18.36
C GLY A 83 9.69 1.52 -17.30
N GLN A 84 10.95 1.91 -17.42
CA GLN A 84 12.02 1.45 -16.51
C GLN A 84 12.96 2.59 -16.17
N GLY A 85 13.55 2.51 -14.97
CA GLY A 85 14.52 3.48 -14.50
C GLY A 85 13.95 4.91 -14.51
N ALA A 86 14.77 5.88 -14.90
CA ALA A 86 14.37 7.28 -14.96
C ALA A 86 13.27 7.61 -16.01
N ASN A 87 12.71 6.61 -16.70
CA ASN A 87 11.56 6.76 -17.60
C ASN A 87 10.38 5.87 -17.18
N ALA A 88 10.38 5.34 -15.95
CA ALA A 88 9.25 4.56 -15.46
C ALA A 88 7.96 5.38 -15.46
N THR A 89 6.88 4.74 -15.90
CA THR A 89 5.52 5.27 -15.87
C THR A 89 5.06 5.34 -14.43
N ALA A 90 4.56 6.48 -13.98
CA ALA A 90 4.13 6.68 -12.60
C ALA A 90 3.04 7.75 -12.53
N LEU A 91 2.14 7.61 -11.55
CA LEU A 91 1.26 8.70 -11.14
C LEU A 91 1.94 9.47 -10.02
N ILE A 92 2.13 10.77 -10.22
CA ILE A 92 2.81 11.65 -9.26
C ILE A 92 1.82 12.74 -8.85
N VAL A 93 1.55 12.84 -7.54
CA VAL A 93 0.84 13.97 -6.95
C VAL A 93 1.90 14.90 -6.38
N ASP A 94 2.20 15.97 -7.10
CA ASP A 94 3.24 16.92 -6.72
C ASP A 94 2.77 17.83 -5.58
N GLN A 95 3.70 18.53 -4.93
CA GLN A 95 3.39 19.36 -3.76
C GLN A 95 2.23 20.34 -4.00
N GLY A 96 1.20 20.22 -3.17
CA GLY A 96 -0.01 21.04 -3.24
C GLY A 96 -1.03 20.60 -4.29
N GLY A 97 -0.73 19.58 -5.09
CA GLY A 97 -1.73 18.80 -5.83
C GLY A 97 -2.50 17.86 -4.88
N LYS A 98 -3.64 17.33 -5.35
CA LYS A 98 -4.47 16.41 -4.57
C LYS A 98 -4.97 15.23 -5.38
N ILE A 99 -5.03 14.07 -4.74
CA ILE A 99 -5.71 12.88 -5.24
C ILE A 99 -6.89 12.52 -4.34
N MET A 100 -8.07 12.34 -4.92
CA MET A 100 -9.28 11.86 -4.24
C MET A 100 -9.65 10.50 -4.84
N ALA A 101 -8.96 9.45 -4.41
CA ALA A 101 -9.16 8.06 -4.82
C ALA A 101 -9.92 7.32 -3.72
N GLU A 102 -11.24 7.37 -3.77
CA GLU A 102 -12.11 6.82 -2.71
C GLU A 102 -12.91 5.63 -3.22
N GLY A 103 -12.22 4.49 -3.33
CA GLY A 103 -12.81 3.18 -3.60
C GLY A 103 -13.69 2.65 -2.46
N THR A 104 -14.21 1.44 -2.68
CA THR A 104 -14.96 0.67 -1.67
C THR A 104 -14.48 -0.76 -1.64
N ALA A 105 -14.84 -1.53 -0.61
CA ALA A 105 -14.51 -2.96 -0.55
C ALA A 105 -15.07 -3.73 -1.76
N GLU A 106 -16.26 -3.36 -2.24
CA GLU A 106 -16.90 -4.00 -3.40
C GLU A 106 -16.38 -3.47 -4.75
N ASN A 107 -15.88 -2.24 -4.78
CA ASN A 107 -15.37 -1.59 -5.99
C ASN A 107 -14.06 -0.85 -5.64
N PRO A 108 -12.95 -1.57 -5.45
CA PRO A 108 -11.66 -0.95 -5.20
C PRO A 108 -11.18 -0.19 -6.43
N ILE A 109 -10.33 0.81 -6.23
CA ILE A 109 -9.59 1.45 -7.33
C ILE A 109 -8.34 0.61 -7.58
N ILE A 110 -8.07 0.24 -8.83
CA ILE A 110 -6.97 -0.66 -9.18
C ILE A 110 -5.97 0.09 -10.06
N PHE A 111 -4.73 0.19 -9.58
CA PHE A 111 -3.57 0.58 -10.39
C PHE A 111 -2.80 -0.68 -10.80
N THR A 112 -2.54 -0.86 -12.09
CA THR A 112 -1.89 -2.06 -12.64
C THR A 112 -1.12 -1.74 -13.93
N SER A 113 -0.56 -2.76 -14.59
CA SER A 113 0.12 -2.66 -15.88
C SER A 113 -0.83 -2.77 -17.07
N VAL A 114 -0.45 -2.22 -18.22
CA VAL A 114 -1.09 -2.55 -19.51
C VAL A 114 -1.00 -4.03 -19.89
N ASN A 115 -0.05 -4.77 -19.30
CA ASN A 115 0.09 -6.22 -19.48
C ASN A 115 -0.94 -7.03 -18.68
N ASP A 116 -1.67 -6.39 -17.76
CA ASP A 116 -2.81 -6.98 -17.07
C ASP A 116 -4.06 -6.92 -17.96
N GLU A 117 -4.58 -8.08 -18.35
CA GLU A 117 -5.74 -8.22 -19.24
C GLU A 117 -7.08 -7.92 -18.55
N ILE A 118 -7.05 -7.36 -17.32
CA ILE A 118 -8.23 -6.91 -16.56
C ILE A 118 -9.07 -5.90 -17.36
N ALA A 119 -10.39 -6.10 -17.36
CA ALA A 119 -11.37 -5.22 -18.00
C ALA A 119 -12.17 -4.40 -16.98
N ALA A 120 -12.84 -3.33 -17.44
CA ALA A 120 -13.66 -2.47 -16.60
C ALA A 120 -14.71 -3.29 -15.81
N GLY A 121 -14.78 -3.06 -14.50
CA GLY A 121 -15.67 -3.78 -13.58
C GLY A 121 -15.14 -5.13 -13.09
N GLU A 122 -13.96 -5.56 -13.54
CA GLU A 122 -13.28 -6.74 -13.00
C GLU A 122 -12.34 -6.35 -11.85
N THR A 123 -12.06 -7.32 -10.96
CA THR A 123 -11.11 -7.15 -9.85
C THR A 123 -9.95 -8.15 -9.89
N GLU A 124 -10.09 -9.21 -10.69
CA GLU A 124 -9.08 -10.26 -10.86
C GLU A 124 -8.06 -9.86 -11.92
N SER A 125 -6.78 -10.13 -11.67
CA SER A 125 -5.68 -9.87 -12.61
C SER A 125 -5.27 -11.13 -13.36
N SER A 126 -4.81 -10.95 -14.60
CA SER A 126 -4.19 -12.02 -15.41
C SER A 126 -2.72 -12.27 -15.05
N LEU A 127 -2.09 -11.31 -14.37
CA LEU A 127 -0.72 -11.39 -13.86
C LEU A 127 -0.66 -12.03 -12.47
N GLU A 128 0.52 -12.52 -12.10
CA GLU A 128 0.80 -13.26 -10.86
C GLU A 128 1.95 -12.62 -10.07
N VAL A 129 2.18 -13.08 -8.83
CA VAL A 129 3.18 -12.51 -7.90
C VAL A 129 4.64 -12.48 -8.41
N GLY A 130 4.94 -13.18 -9.51
CA GLY A 130 6.27 -13.14 -10.14
C GLY A 130 6.43 -12.05 -11.20
N ASP A 131 5.37 -11.29 -11.49
CA ASP A 131 5.34 -10.28 -12.56
C ASP A 131 5.61 -8.87 -12.04
N ALA A 132 6.32 -8.73 -10.92
CA ALA A 132 6.71 -7.45 -10.35
C ALA A 132 7.48 -6.55 -11.34
N GLY A 133 7.34 -5.23 -11.19
CA GLY A 133 8.16 -4.25 -11.88
C GLY A 133 7.74 -3.89 -13.30
N GLN A 134 6.44 -3.94 -13.59
CA GLN A 134 5.88 -3.57 -14.89
C GLN A 134 5.83 -2.05 -15.09
N TRP A 135 5.72 -1.29 -14.00
CA TRP A 135 5.62 0.17 -14.01
C TRP A 135 6.14 0.77 -12.69
N GLY A 136 6.29 2.08 -12.61
CA GLY A 136 6.88 2.77 -11.45
C GLY A 136 6.06 2.61 -10.17
N GLY A 137 4.87 3.20 -10.13
CA GLY A 137 4.02 3.20 -8.94
C GLY A 137 3.30 4.52 -8.72
N VAL A 138 2.79 4.73 -7.51
CA VAL A 138 2.11 5.97 -7.11
C VAL A 138 2.99 6.76 -6.15
N ILE A 139 3.27 8.01 -6.47
CA ILE A 139 4.11 8.91 -5.68
C ILE A 139 3.26 10.09 -5.20
N ILE A 140 3.28 10.38 -3.89
CA ILE A 140 2.57 11.52 -3.31
C ILE A 140 3.57 12.37 -2.53
N LEU A 141 3.64 13.64 -2.88
CA LEU A 141 4.58 14.60 -2.32
C LEU A 141 3.83 15.69 -1.57
N GLY A 142 4.14 15.82 -0.28
CA GLY A 142 3.51 16.77 0.62
C GLY A 142 4.48 17.80 1.20
N LYS A 143 3.92 18.71 1.98
CA LYS A 143 4.61 19.86 2.61
C LYS A 143 4.90 19.65 4.11
N ALA A 144 4.73 18.43 4.62
CA ALA A 144 5.02 18.10 6.01
C ALA A 144 6.53 17.98 6.28
N PRO A 145 6.97 18.13 7.54
CA PRO A 145 8.38 18.04 7.90
C PRO A 145 9.03 16.70 7.53
N ILE A 146 10.30 16.76 7.10
CA ILE A 146 11.17 15.62 6.79
C ILE A 146 12.58 15.88 7.34
N SER A 147 13.33 14.82 7.65
CA SER A 147 14.67 14.93 8.24
C SER A 147 15.75 14.61 7.22
N VAL A 148 15.97 15.54 6.30
CA VAL A 148 17.04 15.47 5.29
C VAL A 148 18.31 16.18 5.74
N ALA A 149 19.46 15.81 5.17
CA ALA A 149 20.72 16.54 5.39
C ALA A 149 20.67 18.01 4.91
N ASN A 150 19.72 18.35 4.03
CA ASN A 150 19.50 19.72 3.57
C ASN A 150 18.87 20.60 4.67
N ALA A 151 19.54 21.70 5.02
CA ALA A 151 19.10 22.61 6.08
C ALA A 151 17.74 23.28 5.82
N ASP A 152 17.29 23.34 4.56
CA ASP A 152 15.98 23.92 4.21
C ASP A 152 14.81 22.93 4.47
N GLY A 153 15.09 21.67 4.81
CA GLY A 153 14.06 20.65 5.07
C GLY A 153 13.27 20.25 3.82
N ILE A 154 13.88 20.40 2.64
CA ILE A 154 13.31 20.06 1.33
C ILE A 154 14.18 19.00 0.65
N GLY A 155 13.53 17.90 0.27
CA GLY A 155 14.11 16.80 -0.49
C GLY A 155 13.69 16.84 -1.96
N VAL A 156 14.35 16.02 -2.77
CA VAL A 156 13.89 15.65 -4.12
C VAL A 156 13.69 14.16 -4.08
N ILE A 157 12.50 13.69 -4.42
CA ILE A 157 12.17 12.28 -4.34
C ILE A 157 13.01 11.52 -5.36
N GLU A 158 13.45 10.34 -4.99
CA GLU A 158 14.09 9.45 -5.94
C GLU A 158 13.14 9.01 -7.06
N GLY A 159 13.69 8.46 -8.13
CA GLY A 159 12.89 8.19 -9.34
C GLY A 159 12.61 9.41 -10.19
N ILE A 160 12.75 10.63 -9.67
CA ILE A 160 12.43 11.86 -10.37
C ILE A 160 13.68 12.70 -10.58
N PRO A 161 14.07 13.01 -11.84
CA PRO A 161 15.20 13.89 -12.11
C PRO A 161 15.06 15.26 -11.42
N ALA A 162 16.06 15.63 -10.61
CA ALA A 162 16.06 16.84 -9.79
C ALA A 162 15.98 18.18 -10.55
N ASN A 163 16.05 18.16 -11.88
CA ASN A 163 15.93 19.33 -12.74
C ASN A 163 14.51 19.55 -13.30
N LEU A 164 13.54 18.73 -12.90
CA LEU A 164 12.13 18.85 -13.27
C LEU A 164 11.41 19.85 -12.35
N PRO A 165 10.27 20.43 -12.79
CA PRO A 165 9.52 21.41 -12.00
C PRO A 165 8.68 20.78 -10.87
N TYR A 166 8.70 19.45 -10.76
CA TYR A 166 8.00 18.63 -9.78
C TYR A 166 8.98 17.65 -9.13
N GLY A 167 8.55 16.95 -8.07
CA GLY A 167 9.38 15.95 -7.39
C GLY A 167 10.02 16.46 -6.09
N GLN A 168 9.79 17.71 -5.73
CA GLN A 168 10.21 18.25 -4.43
C GLN A 168 9.20 17.86 -3.35
N TYR A 169 9.68 17.59 -2.14
CA TYR A 169 8.85 17.29 -0.99
C TYR A 169 9.47 17.81 0.30
N GLY A 170 8.69 17.81 1.38
CA GLY A 170 9.09 18.37 2.66
C GLY A 170 8.63 19.80 2.86
N GLY A 171 8.73 20.29 4.09
CA GLY A 171 8.29 21.63 4.45
C GLY A 171 8.05 21.76 5.94
N ASN A 172 7.09 22.60 6.33
CA ASN A 172 6.80 22.89 7.73
C ASN A 172 5.31 22.74 8.08
N ASP A 173 4.49 22.19 7.20
CA ASP A 173 3.07 21.99 7.42
C ASP A 173 2.75 20.53 7.74
N ALA A 174 2.87 20.18 9.02
CA ALA A 174 2.52 18.85 9.52
C ALA A 174 1.04 18.47 9.28
N ALA A 175 0.16 19.44 8.99
CA ALA A 175 -1.25 19.20 8.69
C ALA A 175 -1.55 19.27 7.18
N ASP A 176 -0.52 19.28 6.33
CA ASP A 176 -0.69 19.27 4.87
C ASP A 176 -1.61 18.13 4.41
N ASN A 177 -2.32 18.37 3.32
CA ASN A 177 -3.37 17.48 2.83
C ASN A 177 -3.25 17.30 1.31
N SER A 178 -2.69 16.15 0.94
CA SER A 178 -2.53 15.67 -0.43
C SER A 178 -3.75 14.88 -0.93
N GLY A 179 -4.81 14.77 -0.12
CA GLY A 179 -6.08 14.15 -0.47
C GLY A 179 -6.41 12.88 0.32
N SER A 180 -6.93 11.87 -0.37
CA SER A 180 -7.55 10.68 0.22
C SER A 180 -7.35 9.46 -0.68
N LEU A 181 -6.77 8.39 -0.14
CA LEU A 181 -6.66 7.06 -0.75
C LEU A 181 -7.42 6.07 0.13
N LYS A 182 -8.50 5.49 -0.41
CA LYS A 182 -9.33 4.48 0.25
C LYS A 182 -9.63 3.31 -0.67
N TYR A 183 -9.41 2.09 -0.21
CA TYR A 183 -9.65 0.86 -0.98
C TYR A 183 -8.95 0.93 -2.34
N VAL A 184 -7.63 1.09 -2.29
CA VAL A 184 -6.76 1.21 -3.46
C VAL A 184 -5.86 -0.02 -3.50
N SER A 185 -5.85 -0.72 -4.63
CA SER A 185 -4.96 -1.85 -4.92
C SER A 185 -3.93 -1.41 -5.96
N ILE A 186 -2.65 -1.38 -5.58
CA ILE A 186 -1.52 -1.05 -6.45
C ILE A 186 -0.78 -2.35 -6.75
N ARG A 187 -0.73 -2.74 -8.03
CA ARG A 187 -0.27 -4.06 -8.45
C ARG A 187 0.88 -3.97 -9.44
N PHE A 188 1.82 -4.90 -9.35
CA PHE A 188 2.88 -5.14 -10.33
C PHE A 188 3.78 -3.90 -10.58
N SER A 189 3.90 -3.03 -9.57
CA SER A 189 4.67 -1.79 -9.59
C SER A 189 6.14 -2.02 -9.24
N GLY A 190 6.88 -0.94 -9.10
CA GLY A 190 8.29 -0.90 -8.72
C GLY A 190 9.23 -0.74 -9.90
N THR A 191 10.30 0.03 -9.74
CA THR A 191 11.42 -0.02 -10.70
C THR A 191 12.75 0.24 -10.03
N VAL A 192 13.77 -0.51 -10.45
CA VAL A 192 15.15 -0.22 -10.06
C VAL A 192 15.74 0.85 -10.98
N LEU A 193 16.23 1.97 -10.44
CA LEU A 193 16.86 3.04 -11.24
C LEU A 193 18.39 2.91 -11.24
N SER A 194 18.94 2.67 -10.06
CA SER A 194 20.35 2.41 -9.79
C SER A 194 20.47 1.69 -8.45
N THR A 195 21.67 1.31 -8.01
CA THR A 195 21.84 0.75 -6.68
C THR A 195 21.39 1.75 -5.61
N ASN A 196 20.39 1.38 -4.80
CA ASN A 196 19.82 2.21 -3.73
C ASN A 196 19.20 3.52 -4.27
N SER A 197 18.54 3.43 -5.43
CA SER A 197 17.56 4.42 -5.84
C SER A 197 16.55 3.78 -6.76
N GLU A 198 15.28 3.85 -6.36
CA GLU A 198 14.22 3.06 -6.93
C GLU A 198 12.88 3.84 -6.94
N ILE A 199 11.79 3.21 -7.39
CA ILE A 199 10.42 3.73 -7.21
C ILE A 199 9.61 2.60 -6.60
N GLN A 200 8.82 2.95 -5.60
CA GLN A 200 8.04 2.02 -4.78
C GLN A 200 6.62 1.81 -5.25
N GLY A 201 5.86 1.04 -4.48
CA GLY A 201 4.45 0.77 -4.80
C GLY A 201 3.63 1.99 -4.50
N LEU A 202 3.72 2.40 -3.24
CA LEU A 202 3.28 3.70 -2.80
C LEU A 202 4.45 4.44 -2.13
N THR A 203 4.86 5.55 -2.73
CA THR A 203 5.87 6.45 -2.16
C THR A 203 5.19 7.65 -1.52
N LEU A 204 5.48 7.91 -0.26
CA LEU A 204 4.89 9.00 0.54
C LEU A 204 5.98 9.94 1.04
N GLY A 205 6.31 10.97 0.25
CA GLY A 205 7.33 11.96 0.61
C GLY A 205 6.72 13.18 1.32
N GLY A 206 7.04 13.38 2.60
CA GLY A 206 6.61 14.56 3.35
C GLY A 206 5.09 14.75 3.40
N VAL A 207 4.32 13.65 3.36
CA VAL A 207 2.85 13.71 3.34
C VAL A 207 2.31 14.06 4.72
N GLY A 208 1.39 15.02 4.79
CA GLY A 208 0.87 15.55 6.06
C GLY A 208 -0.28 14.75 6.65
N SER A 209 -0.50 14.93 7.96
CA SER A 209 -1.57 14.30 8.74
C SER A 209 -3.00 14.69 8.32
N GLY A 210 -3.15 15.69 7.44
CA GLY A 210 -4.42 16.03 6.82
C GLY A 210 -4.83 15.07 5.70
N THR A 211 -3.90 14.25 5.20
CA THR A 211 -4.12 13.25 4.14
C THR A 211 -4.69 11.96 4.74
N THR A 212 -5.58 11.28 4.01
CA THR A 212 -6.11 9.98 4.42
C THR A 212 -5.51 8.86 3.58
N VAL A 213 -4.95 7.82 4.23
CA VAL A 213 -4.43 6.61 3.59
C VAL A 213 -5.00 5.40 4.33
N GLU A 214 -6.04 4.76 3.79
CA GLU A 214 -6.75 3.68 4.47
C GLU A 214 -7.17 2.54 3.53
N ASN A 215 -7.00 1.28 3.93
CA ASN A 215 -7.34 0.11 3.11
C ASN A 215 -6.56 0.12 1.78
N ILE A 216 -5.25 -0.07 1.90
CA ILE A 216 -4.34 -0.13 0.75
C ILE A 216 -3.87 -1.57 0.59
N GLU A 217 -3.89 -2.07 -0.64
CA GLU A 217 -3.21 -3.29 -1.03
C GLU A 217 -2.03 -2.94 -1.94
N ILE A 218 -0.86 -3.47 -1.62
CA ILE A 218 0.28 -3.55 -2.53
C ILE A 218 0.47 -5.02 -2.91
N PHE A 219 0.45 -5.32 -4.20
CA PHE A 219 0.60 -6.67 -4.72
C PHE A 219 1.76 -6.74 -5.72
N SER A 220 2.75 -7.59 -5.46
CA SER A 220 3.84 -7.89 -6.39
C SER A 220 4.67 -6.66 -6.81
N ASN A 221 5.39 -6.06 -5.89
CA ASN A 221 6.24 -4.90 -6.17
C ASN A 221 7.70 -5.30 -6.45
N LYS A 222 8.38 -4.65 -7.40
CA LYS A 222 9.81 -4.87 -7.66
C LYS A 222 10.76 -4.37 -6.57
N ASP A 223 10.29 -3.46 -5.75
CA ASP A 223 11.00 -2.83 -4.66
C ASP A 223 10.08 -2.80 -3.44
N ASP A 224 9.99 -1.69 -2.71
CA ASP A 224 9.24 -1.66 -1.46
C ASP A 224 7.73 -1.70 -1.65
N GLY A 225 7.05 -2.27 -0.67
CA GLY A 225 5.60 -2.19 -0.57
C GLY A 225 5.15 -0.74 -0.48
N ILE A 226 5.48 -0.09 0.64
CA ILE A 226 5.25 1.33 0.89
C ILE A 226 6.48 1.91 1.57
N GLU A 227 6.93 3.07 1.09
CA GLU A 227 8.03 3.82 1.69
C GLU A 227 7.59 5.23 2.08
N TRP A 228 7.91 5.62 3.30
CA TRP A 228 7.66 6.96 3.84
C TRP A 228 8.97 7.75 3.95
N PHE A 229 9.13 8.77 3.11
CA PHE A 229 10.23 9.73 3.25
C PHE A 229 9.78 10.90 4.15
N GLY A 230 9.96 10.72 5.46
CA GLY A 230 9.50 11.67 6.48
C GLY A 230 7.97 11.88 6.45
N GLY A 231 7.51 13.02 6.95
CA GLY A 231 6.08 13.37 6.99
C GLY A 231 5.35 12.88 8.24
N THR A 232 4.03 13.08 8.26
CA THR A 232 3.17 12.90 9.46
C THR A 232 1.84 12.22 9.14
N VAL A 233 1.63 11.78 7.89
CA VAL A 233 0.42 11.07 7.47
C VAL A 233 0.21 9.83 8.30
N ASN A 234 -1.01 9.53 8.72
CA ASN A 234 -1.32 8.24 9.33
C ASN A 234 -1.83 7.28 8.24
N ALA A 235 -1.47 6.01 8.35
CA ALA A 235 -1.94 4.97 7.46
C ALA A 235 -2.67 3.88 8.26
N LYS A 236 -3.75 3.32 7.70
CA LYS A 236 -4.51 2.27 8.37
C LYS A 236 -4.95 1.16 7.43
N ASN A 237 -4.95 -0.09 7.90
CA ASN A 237 -5.37 -1.25 7.10
C ASN A 237 -4.51 -1.35 5.83
N ILE A 238 -3.25 -1.72 5.99
CA ILE A 238 -2.30 -1.90 4.89
C ILE A 238 -2.05 -3.40 4.68
N LEU A 239 -2.22 -3.89 3.47
CA LEU A 239 -1.79 -5.22 3.07
C LEU A 239 -0.67 -5.10 2.04
N ILE A 240 0.42 -5.81 2.26
CA ILE A 240 1.53 -5.93 1.30
C ILE A 240 1.81 -7.41 1.09
N TYR A 241 1.83 -7.84 -0.16
CA TYR A 241 2.21 -9.19 -0.55
C TYR A 241 3.11 -9.19 -1.78
N GLY A 242 4.26 -9.86 -1.65
CA GLY A 242 5.15 -10.10 -2.79
C GLY A 242 5.96 -8.89 -3.24
N GLN A 243 6.28 -7.97 -2.33
CA GLN A 243 7.33 -6.98 -2.56
C GLN A 243 8.69 -7.69 -2.69
N GLU A 244 9.56 -7.22 -3.59
CA GLU A 244 10.88 -7.82 -3.86
C GLU A 244 12.03 -7.11 -3.13
N ASP A 245 11.74 -6.04 -2.39
CA ASP A 245 12.59 -5.54 -1.30
C ASP A 245 11.81 -5.45 0.03
N ASP A 246 11.59 -4.27 0.60
CA ASP A 246 11.08 -4.14 1.96
C ASP A 246 9.56 -3.92 2.03
N GLY A 247 8.92 -4.52 3.05
CA GLY A 247 7.47 -4.43 3.22
C GLY A 247 7.03 -2.99 3.51
N LEU A 248 7.28 -2.56 4.75
CA LEU A 248 7.09 -1.19 5.19
C LEU A 248 8.46 -0.57 5.40
N ASP A 249 8.80 0.43 4.59
CA ASP A 249 10.05 1.17 4.72
C ASP A 249 9.81 2.60 5.23
N ILE A 250 10.61 3.05 6.18
CA ILE A 250 10.61 4.41 6.71
C ILE A 250 11.97 5.02 6.54
N ASP A 251 11.92 6.25 6.07
CA ASP A 251 13.09 7.08 5.90
C ASP A 251 12.89 8.47 6.51
N GLN A 252 14.00 9.16 6.76
CA GLN A 252 14.00 10.61 7.07
C GLN A 252 13.06 11.04 8.22
N ALA A 253 12.96 10.22 9.27
CA ALA A 253 12.18 10.47 10.48
C ALA A 253 10.67 10.71 10.24
N TYR A 254 10.02 9.80 9.52
CA TYR A 254 8.56 9.73 9.48
C TYR A 254 7.96 9.69 10.90
N ALA A 255 6.93 10.51 11.10
CA ALA A 255 6.34 10.79 12.41
C ALA A 255 4.86 10.41 12.49
N GLY A 256 4.37 9.64 11.52
CA GLY A 256 3.00 9.17 11.49
C GLY A 256 2.80 7.83 12.21
N THR A 257 1.55 7.38 12.23
CA THR A 257 1.14 6.08 12.75
C THR A 257 0.70 5.16 11.61
N VAL A 258 1.25 3.95 11.55
CA VAL A 258 0.71 2.84 10.76
C VAL A 258 -0.05 1.90 11.69
N GLU A 259 -1.36 1.78 11.49
CA GLU A 259 -2.25 0.96 12.30
C GLU A 259 -2.86 -0.18 11.47
N ASN A 260 -2.77 -1.40 11.97
CA ASN A 260 -3.35 -2.58 11.33
C ASN A 260 -2.72 -2.86 9.95
N ALA A 261 -1.66 -3.66 9.91
CA ALA A 261 -1.01 -4.03 8.66
C ALA A 261 -0.69 -5.52 8.57
N LEU A 262 -0.77 -6.09 7.38
CA LEU A 262 -0.38 -7.46 7.07
C LEU A 262 0.70 -7.45 6.00
N VAL A 263 1.91 -7.89 6.35
CA VAL A 263 3.03 -8.04 5.42
C VAL A 263 3.28 -9.53 5.18
N ILE A 264 3.16 -9.98 3.94
CA ILE A 264 3.33 -11.38 3.55
C ILE A 264 4.54 -11.48 2.63
N MET A 265 5.60 -12.08 3.14
CA MET A 265 6.88 -12.21 2.45
C MET A 265 6.84 -13.26 1.34
N THR A 266 7.73 -13.12 0.35
CA THR A 266 8.05 -14.14 -0.65
C THR A 266 9.54 -14.46 -0.63
N GLU A 267 9.99 -15.39 -1.49
CA GLU A 267 11.42 -15.71 -1.60
C GLU A 267 12.25 -14.54 -2.13
N ASN A 268 11.63 -13.56 -2.80
CA ASN A 268 12.33 -12.40 -3.35
C ASN A 268 12.43 -11.24 -2.36
N SER A 269 11.47 -11.07 -1.45
CA SER A 269 11.41 -9.98 -0.46
C SER A 269 12.70 -9.80 0.36
N GLY A 270 13.05 -8.58 0.75
CA GLY A 270 14.17 -8.25 1.65
C GLY A 270 13.80 -8.45 3.13
N SER A 271 13.16 -7.44 3.71
CA SER A 271 12.66 -7.42 5.08
C SER A 271 11.16 -7.10 5.14
N ALA A 272 10.52 -7.41 6.28
CA ALA A 272 9.14 -6.97 6.50
C ALA A 272 9.07 -5.50 6.93
N PHE A 273 10.05 -5.04 7.70
CA PHE A 273 10.21 -3.65 8.15
C PHE A 273 11.64 -3.19 7.91
N GLU A 274 11.82 -2.17 7.08
CA GLU A 274 13.05 -1.41 7.01
C GLU A 274 12.80 -0.04 7.63
N ILE A 275 13.69 0.39 8.52
CA ILE A 275 13.48 1.59 9.32
C ILE A 275 14.79 2.35 9.42
N ASP A 276 14.88 3.41 8.66
CA ASP A 276 15.98 4.35 8.67
C ASP A 276 15.69 5.56 9.56
N GLY A 277 16.76 5.96 10.26
CA GLY A 277 16.75 7.12 11.11
C GLY A 277 16.75 8.44 10.33
N PRO A 278 16.77 9.57 11.05
CA PRO A 278 16.94 10.88 10.43
C PRO A 278 18.32 11.01 9.75
N GLU A 279 18.33 11.56 8.54
CA GLU A 279 19.56 12.10 7.93
C GLU A 279 19.95 13.45 8.55
N GLY A 280 18.92 14.24 8.93
CA GLY A 280 19.05 15.52 9.61
C GLY A 280 19.02 15.42 11.15
N ASP A 281 18.71 16.53 11.82
CA ASP A 281 18.71 16.63 13.28
C ASP A 281 17.34 16.34 13.93
N MET A 282 16.28 16.10 13.15
CA MET A 282 14.95 15.85 13.73
C MET A 282 14.93 14.53 14.48
N LYS A 283 14.12 14.48 15.54
CA LYS A 283 13.95 13.32 16.42
C LYS A 283 12.49 12.87 16.50
N ASP A 284 11.70 13.25 15.51
CA ASP A 284 10.35 12.71 15.38
C ASP A 284 10.45 11.21 15.10
N ALA A 285 9.40 10.47 15.47
CA ALA A 285 9.44 9.03 15.55
C ALA A 285 8.09 8.44 15.16
N PHE A 286 8.12 7.37 14.37
CA PHE A 286 6.90 6.71 13.91
C PHE A 286 6.25 5.87 15.02
N THR A 287 5.01 5.46 14.78
CA THR A 287 4.34 4.42 15.58
C THR A 287 3.76 3.35 14.67
N PHE A 288 4.21 2.11 14.81
CA PHE A 288 3.61 0.93 14.20
C PHE A 288 2.81 0.17 15.25
N LYS A 289 1.55 -0.17 14.95
CA LYS A 289 0.71 -0.95 15.86
C LYS A 289 -0.22 -1.94 15.18
N ASN A 290 -0.39 -3.09 15.83
CA ASN A 290 -1.30 -4.17 15.40
C ASN A 290 -0.90 -4.71 14.02
N ILE A 291 0.35 -5.15 13.86
CA ILE A 291 0.87 -5.61 12.57
C ILE A 291 1.15 -7.11 12.63
N THR A 292 0.75 -7.83 11.58
CA THR A 292 1.09 -9.23 11.38
C THR A 292 2.09 -9.37 10.24
N VAL A 293 3.12 -10.18 10.45
CA VAL A 293 4.12 -10.54 9.44
C VAL A 293 4.11 -12.05 9.22
N ASP A 294 3.82 -12.46 7.99
CA ASP A 294 4.07 -13.82 7.53
C ASP A 294 5.43 -13.87 6.83
N MET A 295 6.42 -14.47 7.49
CA MET A 295 7.79 -14.59 6.96
C MET A 295 7.92 -15.66 5.86
N GLY A 296 6.86 -16.44 5.57
CA GLY A 296 6.83 -17.47 4.54
C GLY A 296 7.85 -18.60 4.70
N ASN A 297 8.58 -18.64 5.82
CA ASN A 297 9.68 -19.55 6.12
C ASN A 297 10.82 -19.51 5.09
N PHE A 298 11.12 -18.33 4.56
CA PHE A 298 12.22 -18.12 3.62
C PHE A 298 13.57 -17.88 4.32
N GLU A 299 14.63 -18.51 3.80
CA GLU A 299 15.99 -18.37 4.35
C GLU A 299 16.54 -16.95 4.11
N GLY A 300 17.30 -16.42 5.06
CA GLY A 300 18.04 -15.16 4.89
C GLY A 300 17.24 -13.86 4.87
N LYS A 301 15.91 -13.90 5.06
CA LYS A 301 15.06 -12.70 5.11
C LYS A 301 15.12 -12.02 6.48
N LEU A 302 14.73 -10.75 6.61
CA LEU A 302 14.72 -10.05 7.89
C LEU A 302 13.28 -9.81 8.37
N ILE A 303 13.03 -9.95 9.68
CA ILE A 303 11.77 -9.48 10.27
C ILE A 303 11.79 -7.96 10.31
N ALA A 304 12.91 -7.38 10.74
CA ALA A 304 13.10 -5.94 10.76
C ALA A 304 14.59 -5.60 10.60
N ASP A 305 14.91 -4.58 9.81
CA ASP A 305 16.23 -3.95 9.74
C ASP A 305 16.13 -2.49 10.19
N PHE A 306 16.71 -2.18 11.36
CA PHE A 306 16.76 -0.83 11.92
C PHE A 306 18.12 -0.23 11.62
N ARG A 307 18.16 0.83 10.80
CA ARG A 307 19.41 1.44 10.34
C ARG A 307 19.41 2.94 10.57
N GLU A 308 20.58 3.52 10.38
CA GLU A 308 20.85 4.96 10.42
C GLU A 308 20.36 5.72 11.66
N GLY A 309 20.24 5.05 12.80
CA GLY A 309 19.71 5.66 14.03
C GLY A 309 18.20 5.71 14.06
N ALA A 310 17.54 4.60 13.69
CA ALA A 310 16.11 4.40 13.73
C ALA A 310 15.47 4.87 15.05
N LEU A 311 14.29 5.51 14.95
CA LEU A 311 13.53 6.06 16.06
C LEU A 311 12.06 5.67 15.88
N GLY A 312 11.40 5.17 16.92
CA GLY A 312 10.01 4.75 16.79
C GLY A 312 9.49 3.83 17.87
N THR A 313 8.22 3.47 17.75
CA THR A 313 7.58 2.48 18.61
C THR A 313 6.89 1.43 17.76
N LEU A 314 7.12 0.16 18.08
CA LEU A 314 6.42 -0.97 17.48
C LEU A 314 5.66 -1.75 18.56
N GLU A 315 4.33 -1.72 18.49
CA GLU A 315 3.42 -2.31 19.47
C GLU A 315 2.51 -3.38 18.85
N ASN A 316 2.25 -4.48 19.58
CA ASN A 316 1.29 -5.53 19.17
C ASN A 316 1.66 -6.12 17.80
N ILE A 317 2.90 -6.60 17.68
CA ILE A 317 3.43 -7.19 16.46
C ILE A 317 3.37 -8.71 16.56
N PHE A 318 2.73 -9.36 15.60
CA PHE A 318 2.70 -10.82 15.50
C PHE A 318 3.52 -11.28 14.30
N VAL A 319 4.45 -12.19 14.51
CA VAL A 319 5.30 -12.73 13.44
C VAL A 319 5.20 -14.26 13.43
N HIS A 320 4.94 -14.85 12.26
CA HIS A 320 4.90 -16.30 12.10
C HIS A 320 5.65 -16.78 10.86
N ASN A 321 5.74 -18.10 10.70
CA ASN A 321 6.51 -18.76 9.65
C ASN A 321 7.99 -18.32 9.62
N VAL A 322 8.60 -18.11 10.80
CA VAL A 322 10.00 -17.68 10.93
C VAL A 322 10.95 -18.82 10.53
N ASN A 323 11.92 -18.53 9.66
CA ASN A 323 12.92 -19.50 9.24
C ASN A 323 14.04 -19.66 10.29
N GLU A 324 14.58 -20.88 10.42
CA GLU A 324 15.66 -21.16 11.39
C GLU A 324 17.03 -20.55 11.00
N SER A 325 17.22 -20.27 9.72
CA SER A 325 18.43 -19.72 9.10
C SER A 325 18.12 -18.36 8.49
N GLY A 326 17.63 -17.43 9.30
CA GLY A 326 17.24 -16.08 8.88
C GLY A 326 16.25 -15.48 9.86
N SER A 327 15.49 -14.50 9.37
CA SER A 327 14.35 -13.86 10.02
C SER A 327 14.72 -13.20 11.35
N THR A 328 15.70 -12.30 11.33
CA THR A 328 16.15 -11.58 12.51
C THR A 328 15.51 -10.20 12.63
N VAL A 329 15.43 -9.71 13.88
CA VAL A 329 15.20 -8.31 14.24
C VAL A 329 16.58 -7.70 14.45
N ASN A 330 17.01 -6.83 13.54
CA ASN A 330 18.40 -6.39 13.46
C ASN A 330 18.54 -4.90 13.77
N LEU A 331 19.40 -4.57 14.74
CA LEU A 331 19.93 -3.22 14.91
C LEU A 331 21.19 -3.09 14.05
N ASN A 332 21.06 -2.53 12.86
CA ASN A 332 22.03 -2.68 11.78
C ASN A 332 23.26 -1.78 11.88
N ASP A 333 23.28 -0.86 12.83
CA ASP A 333 24.38 0.08 13.01
C ASP A 333 24.50 0.60 14.45
N GLU A 334 25.63 1.25 14.74
CA GLU A 334 25.93 1.81 16.06
C GLU A 334 24.89 2.85 16.51
N ARG A 335 24.39 3.70 15.62
CA ARG A 335 23.39 4.74 15.97
C ARG A 335 22.09 4.06 16.39
N SER A 336 21.59 3.07 15.64
CA SER A 336 20.35 2.36 16.00
C SER A 336 20.47 1.61 17.33
N VAL A 337 21.65 1.06 17.65
CA VAL A 337 21.91 0.48 18.98
C VAL A 337 21.84 1.55 20.09
N LEU A 338 22.38 2.74 19.86
CA LEU A 338 22.32 3.83 20.82
C LEU A 338 20.89 4.32 21.04
N GLU A 339 20.13 4.53 19.96
CA GLU A 339 18.73 4.98 20.05
C GLU A 339 17.83 3.95 20.76
N PHE A 340 18.03 2.65 20.51
CA PHE A 340 17.40 1.58 21.28
C PHE A 340 17.79 1.60 22.76
N ASN A 341 19.08 1.78 23.05
CA ASN A 341 19.58 1.84 24.42
C ASN A 341 19.09 3.08 25.18
N ASP A 342 18.78 4.17 24.48
CA ASP A 342 18.27 5.42 25.04
C ASP A 342 16.73 5.52 25.07
N ASP A 343 16.02 4.42 24.74
CA ASP A 343 14.55 4.34 24.71
C ASP A 343 13.87 5.20 23.62
N ASN A 344 14.59 5.55 22.56
CA ASN A 344 14.03 6.26 21.40
C ASN A 344 13.52 5.30 20.31
N LEU A 345 14.01 4.06 20.28
CA LEU A 345 13.42 2.93 19.55
C LEU A 345 12.89 1.91 20.56
N THR A 346 11.59 1.63 20.53
CA THR A 346 10.94 0.79 21.55
C THR A 346 10.03 -0.29 20.96
N PHE A 347 9.92 -1.40 21.69
CA PHE A 347 9.12 -2.57 21.33
C PHE A 347 8.17 -2.89 22.47
N ALA A 348 6.92 -3.24 22.15
CA ALA A 348 5.92 -3.62 23.12
C ALA A 348 5.02 -4.73 22.58
N SER A 349 4.78 -5.77 23.39
CA SER A 349 3.83 -6.85 23.06
C SER A 349 4.10 -7.52 21.70
N TRP A 350 5.34 -7.95 21.46
CA TRP A 350 5.66 -8.77 20.30
C TRP A 350 5.38 -10.24 20.61
N GLU A 351 4.76 -10.93 19.66
CA GLU A 351 4.54 -12.37 19.70
C GLU A 351 5.14 -13.01 18.45
N ILE A 352 5.99 -14.01 18.63
CA ILE A 352 6.70 -14.65 17.52
C ILE A 352 6.53 -16.16 17.60
N VAL A 353 6.07 -16.79 16.51
CA VAL A 353 6.14 -18.24 16.35
C VAL A 353 7.56 -18.62 15.95
N THR A 354 8.38 -18.95 16.96
CA THR A 354 9.79 -19.29 16.76
C THR A 354 9.97 -20.70 16.22
N PRO A 355 10.93 -20.97 15.31
CA PRO A 355 11.26 -22.33 14.93
C PRO A 355 11.84 -23.09 16.13
N GLY A 356 11.58 -24.40 16.23
CA GLY A 356 11.79 -25.18 17.46
C GLY A 356 13.23 -25.27 18.01
N ASN A 357 14.22 -24.74 17.29
CA ASN A 357 15.62 -24.63 17.69
C ASN A 357 16.05 -23.21 18.09
N LYS A 358 15.15 -22.21 18.06
CA LYS A 358 15.44 -20.80 18.36
C LYS A 358 14.63 -20.30 19.54
N THR A 359 15.23 -19.36 20.27
CA THR A 359 14.58 -18.51 21.26
C THR A 359 14.39 -17.11 20.68
N ILE A 360 13.58 -16.27 21.35
CA ILE A 360 13.45 -14.84 21.00
C ILE A 360 14.81 -14.13 20.98
N ALA A 361 15.70 -14.46 21.92
CA ALA A 361 17.04 -13.87 21.97
C ALA A 361 17.90 -14.26 20.76
N ASP A 362 17.69 -15.44 20.16
CA ASP A 362 18.43 -15.88 18.98
C ASP A 362 18.01 -15.15 17.70
N LEU A 363 16.86 -14.48 17.72
CA LEU A 363 16.34 -13.67 16.60
C LEU A 363 16.80 -12.22 16.66
N PHE A 364 17.38 -11.76 17.77
CA PHE A 364 17.78 -10.36 17.94
C PHE A 364 19.27 -10.19 17.66
N THR A 365 19.59 -9.40 16.65
CA THR A 365 20.98 -9.15 16.22
C THR A 365 21.32 -7.67 16.29
N SER A 366 22.62 -7.37 16.37
CA SER A 366 23.10 -5.99 16.37
C SER A 366 24.47 -5.89 15.71
N LYS A 367 24.73 -4.78 15.02
CA LYS A 367 26.06 -4.37 14.55
C LYS A 367 26.52 -3.12 15.31
N GLY A 368 27.83 -2.93 15.37
CA GLY A 368 28.46 -1.82 16.11
C GLY A 368 29.41 -2.30 17.20
N THR A 369 29.90 -1.34 17.97
CA THR A 369 30.82 -1.49 19.10
C THR A 369 30.09 -1.47 20.45
N THR A 370 28.99 -0.74 20.55
CA THR A 370 28.12 -0.75 21.74
C THR A 370 27.28 -2.02 21.76
N ALA A 371 27.17 -2.66 22.93
CA ALA A 371 26.27 -3.80 23.10
C ALA A 371 24.84 -3.30 23.31
N PRO A 372 23.83 -3.91 22.65
CA PRO A 372 22.44 -3.57 22.93
C PRO A 372 22.03 -4.05 24.32
N VAL A 373 21.15 -3.29 24.98
CA VAL A 373 20.47 -3.69 26.22
C VAL A 373 19.35 -4.68 25.84
N ALA A 374 19.75 -5.90 25.44
CA ALA A 374 18.88 -6.86 24.75
C ALA A 374 17.59 -7.23 25.50
N ASN A 375 17.56 -7.08 26.83
CA ASN A 375 16.34 -7.33 27.60
C ASN A 375 15.21 -6.32 27.31
N LYS A 376 15.51 -5.13 26.78
CA LYS A 376 14.49 -4.21 26.25
C LYS A 376 13.68 -4.81 25.10
N PHE A 377 14.26 -5.73 24.33
CA PHE A 377 13.54 -6.51 23.32
C PHE A 377 12.99 -7.81 23.92
N THR A 378 13.82 -8.62 24.58
CA THR A 378 13.41 -9.97 25.02
C THR A 378 12.39 -9.99 26.16
N GLU A 379 12.24 -8.91 26.94
CA GLU A 379 11.14 -8.78 27.92
C GLU A 379 9.83 -8.29 27.28
N ASN A 380 9.89 -7.75 26.06
CA ASN A 380 8.75 -7.24 25.29
C ASN A 380 8.36 -8.14 24.11
N ALA A 381 9.05 -9.27 23.93
CA ALA A 381 8.78 -10.26 22.90
C ALA A 381 8.64 -11.67 23.49
N THR A 382 7.59 -12.39 23.09
CA THR A 382 7.25 -13.72 23.62
C THR A 382 7.16 -14.75 22.50
N ALA A 383 7.73 -15.93 22.73
CA ALA A 383 7.54 -17.07 21.82
C ALA A 383 6.15 -17.67 22.05
N VAL A 384 5.37 -17.80 20.97
CA VAL A 384 3.98 -18.31 21.01
C VAL A 384 3.76 -19.40 19.96
N GLU A 385 2.66 -20.15 20.10
CA GLU A 385 2.21 -21.09 19.06
C GLU A 385 1.22 -20.42 18.10
N GLU A 386 0.42 -19.48 18.59
CA GLU A 386 -0.52 -18.66 17.82
C GLU A 386 -0.55 -17.23 18.37
N GLY A 387 -0.82 -16.26 17.49
CA GLY A 387 -0.91 -14.85 17.84
C GLY A 387 -2.22 -14.47 18.54
N THR A 388 -2.11 -13.66 19.57
CA THR A 388 -3.19 -12.94 20.26
C THR A 388 -3.14 -11.43 20.02
N VAL A 389 -2.02 -10.94 19.47
CA VAL A 389 -1.81 -9.59 18.94
C VAL A 389 -1.65 -9.63 17.42
N GLY A 390 -1.38 -8.49 16.80
CA GLY A 390 -1.20 -8.37 15.35
C GLY A 390 -2.42 -7.77 14.66
N ALA A 391 -2.48 -7.96 13.34
CA ALA A 391 -3.51 -7.39 12.50
C ALA A 391 -4.86 -8.10 12.63
N ASP A 392 -5.95 -7.33 12.57
CA ASP A 392 -7.26 -7.83 12.19
C ASP A 392 -7.27 -8.08 10.68
N VAL A 393 -6.98 -9.32 10.29
CA VAL A 393 -6.88 -9.70 8.87
C VAL A 393 -8.24 -9.71 8.15
N SER A 394 -9.35 -9.67 8.87
CA SER A 394 -10.70 -9.70 8.26
C SER A 394 -11.03 -8.45 7.47
N VAL A 395 -10.35 -7.33 7.75
CA VAL A 395 -10.53 -6.08 6.99
C VAL A 395 -9.96 -6.15 5.57
N PHE A 396 -9.18 -7.18 5.26
CA PHE A 396 -8.52 -7.37 3.97
C PHE A 396 -9.28 -8.30 3.02
N ASP A 397 -10.52 -8.68 3.36
CA ASP A 397 -11.32 -9.60 2.53
C ASP A 397 -11.64 -9.08 1.11
N TRP A 398 -11.47 -7.78 0.87
CA TRP A 398 -11.69 -7.14 -0.43
C TRP A 398 -10.49 -7.26 -1.40
N THR A 399 -9.34 -7.67 -0.90
CA THR A 399 -8.06 -7.61 -1.62
C THR A 399 -7.92 -8.71 -2.66
N PHE A 400 -7.11 -8.47 -3.70
CA PHE A 400 -6.75 -9.51 -4.68
C PHE A 400 -5.92 -10.62 -4.05
N THR A 401 -5.08 -10.27 -3.08
CA THR A 401 -4.34 -11.21 -2.24
C THR A 401 -5.28 -12.21 -1.57
N LYS A 402 -6.44 -11.75 -1.08
CA LYS A 402 -7.45 -12.64 -0.51
C LYS A 402 -8.08 -13.54 -1.57
N SER A 403 -8.42 -13.03 -2.75
CA SER A 403 -9.04 -13.83 -3.82
C SER A 403 -8.12 -14.96 -4.30
N LYS A 404 -6.80 -14.76 -4.22
CA LYS A 404 -5.76 -15.77 -4.48
C LYS A 404 -5.58 -16.81 -3.36
N GLY A 405 -6.23 -16.62 -2.22
CA GLY A 405 -6.18 -17.55 -1.08
C GLY A 405 -4.83 -17.58 -0.37
N VAL A 406 -4.12 -16.44 -0.36
CA VAL A 406 -2.79 -16.31 0.24
C VAL A 406 -2.84 -16.39 1.78
N PHE A 407 -3.89 -15.84 2.41
CA PHE A 407 -4.08 -15.83 3.87
C PHE A 407 -5.54 -16.10 4.28
#